data_AF-A0A0D0CLE9-F1
#
_entry.id   AF-A0A0D0CLE9-F1
#
_cell.length_a   1.000
_cell.length_b   1.000
_cell.length_c   1.000
_cell.angle_alpha   90.00
_cell.angle_beta   90.00
_cell.angle_gamma   90.00
#
_symmetry.space_group_name_H-M   'P 1'
#
loop_
_entity.id
_entity.type
_entity.pdbx_description
1 polymer ?
#
loop_
_entity_poly.entity_id
_entity_poly.type
_entity_poly.pdbx_seq_one_letter_code
_entity_poly.pdbx_strand_id
1 'polypeptide(L)' 'LQAAAHSGYPDIVKLLLKSGAHVNSQGGRYGNALQAAAHGGNEKLVKLLLHRGADVNTQGGKYGNALQAAA' A
#
# COMPACT_ATOMS: atom_id res chain seq x y z
N LEU A 1 1.10 7.92 1.73
CA LEU A 1 0.73 6.92 0.69
C LEU A 1 -0.31 5.92 1.20
N GLN A 2 -0.08 5.38 2.41
CA GLN A 2 -0.89 4.38 3.10
C GLN A 2 -2.37 4.77 3.26
N ALA A 3 -2.67 5.98 3.75
CA ALA A 3 -4.06 6.41 3.93
C ALA A 3 -4.85 6.43 2.61
N ALA A 4 -4.27 6.98 1.54
CA ALA A 4 -4.90 6.99 0.22
C ALA A 4 -5.07 5.58 -0.36
N ALA A 5 -4.13 4.67 -0.08
CA ALA A 5 -4.22 3.27 -0.49
C ALA A 5 -5.33 2.51 0.27
N HIS A 6 -5.46 2.74 1.58
CA HIS A 6 -6.53 2.17 2.39
C HIS A 6 -7.92 2.67 1.97
N SER A 7 -8.06 3.99 1.79
CA SER A 7 -9.32 4.62 1.41
C SER A 7 -9.71 4.41 -0.06
N GLY A 8 -8.89 3.73 -0.86
CA GLY A 8 -9.25 3.39 -2.23
C GLY A 8 -9.21 4.59 -3.19
N TYR A 9 -8.20 5.45 -3.09
CA TYR A 9 -8.03 6.62 -3.98
C TYR A 9 -6.85 6.45 -4.95
N PRO A 10 -7.03 5.79 -6.12
CA PRO A 10 -5.94 5.47 -7.03
C PRO A 10 -5.24 6.70 -7.59
N ASP A 11 -5.98 7.78 -7.87
CA ASP A 11 -5.40 8.97 -8.49
C ASP A 11 -4.55 9.78 -7.50
N ILE A 12 -4.94 9.80 -6.22
CA ILE A 12 -4.10 10.36 -5.15
C ILE A 12 -2.84 9.51 -4.98
N VAL A 13 -2.96 8.17 -4.99
CA VAL A 13 -1.79 7.27 -4.92
C VAL A 13 -0.84 7.49 -6.10
N LYS A 14 -1.37 7.60 -7.31
CA LYS A 14 -0.55 7.91 -8.51
C LYS A 14 0.14 9.26 -8.38
N LEU A 15 -0.56 10.30 -7.91
CA LEU A 15 -0.02 11.63 -7.72
C LEU A 15 1.14 11.60 -6.71
N LEU A 16 0.94 10.99 -5.54
CA LEU A 16 1.98 10.89 -4.52
C LEU A 16 3.23 10.17 -5.02
N LEU A 17 3.06 9.06 -5.75
CA LEU A 17 4.18 8.33 -6.35
C LEU A 17 4.90 9.15 -7.43
N LYS A 18 4.17 9.94 -8.24
CA LYS A 18 4.78 10.86 -9.21
C LYS A 18 5.55 11.99 -8.53
N SER A 19 5.12 12.42 -7.35
CA SER A 19 5.81 13.43 -6.53
C SER A 19 6.99 12.87 -5.71
N GLY A 20 7.42 11.63 -5.98
CA GLY A 20 8.61 11.04 -5.35
C GLY A 20 8.35 10.30 -4.04
N ALA A 21 7.09 10.04 -3.66
CA ALA A 21 6.83 9.18 -2.51
C ALA A 21 7.40 7.78 -2.75
N HIS A 22 8.20 7.27 -1.81
CA HIS A 22 8.73 5.91 -1.90
C HIS A 22 7.60 4.89 -1.71
N VAL A 23 7.44 3.99 -2.68
CA VAL A 23 6.39 2.96 -2.69
C VAL A 23 6.44 2.03 -1.47
N ASN A 24 7.66 1.77 -0.97
CA ASN A 24 7.95 0.90 0.17
C ASN A 24 8.08 1.63 1.50
N SER A 25 7.72 2.92 1.58
CA SER A 25 7.73 3.63 2.85
C SER A 25 6.90 2.90 3.90
N GLN A 26 7.55 2.59 5.03
CA GLN A 26 6.92 1.97 6.18
C GLN A 26 6.56 3.01 7.24
N GLY A 27 5.51 2.74 8.01
CA GLY A 27 5.04 3.58 9.11
C GLY A 27 3.52 3.66 9.24
N GLY A 28 3.09 4.23 10.37
CA GLY A 28 1.68 4.39 10.70
C GLY A 28 0.94 3.08 10.93
N ARG A 29 -0.39 3.17 11.09
CA ARG A 29 -1.27 2.04 11.44
C ARG A 29 -1.18 0.85 10.49
N TYR A 30 -0.99 1.10 9.20
CA TYR A 30 -1.11 0.08 8.14
C TYR A 30 0.23 -0.51 7.70
N GLY A 31 1.36 -0.15 8.32
CA GLY A 31 2.67 -0.64 7.91
C GLY A 31 3.15 0.03 6.61
N ASN A 32 2.68 -0.41 5.44
CA ASN A 32 3.03 0.19 4.15
C ASN A 32 1.78 0.36 3.26
N ALA A 33 1.96 0.93 2.07
CA ALA A 33 0.84 1.19 1.17
C ALA A 33 0.21 -0.08 0.60
N LEU A 34 1.00 -1.15 0.41
CA LEU A 34 0.52 -2.42 -0.12
C LEU A 34 -0.37 -3.14 0.90
N GLN A 35 0.06 -3.20 2.17
CA GLN A 35 -0.74 -3.71 3.29
C GLN A 35 -2.03 -2.89 3.47
N ALA A 36 -1.96 -1.56 3.36
CA ALA A 36 -3.13 -0.68 3.43
C ALA A 36 -4.15 -0.97 2.32
N ALA A 37 -3.69 -1.13 1.07
CA ALA A 37 -4.54 -1.46 -0.07
C ALA A 37 -5.15 -2.87 0.06
N ALA A 38 -4.37 -3.84 0.52
CA ALA A 38 -4.81 -5.21 0.77
C ALA A 38 -5.92 -5.26 1.83
N HIS A 39 -5.74 -4.59 2.96
CA HIS A 39 -6.79 -4.46 3.99
C HIS A 39 -8.04 -3.73 3.51
N GLY A 40 -7.89 -2.78 2.59
CA GLY A 40 -9.03 -2.10 1.97
C GLY A 40 -9.74 -2.93 0.90
N GLY A 41 -9.27 -4.15 0.58
CA GLY A 41 -9.80 -4.96 -0.52
C GLY A 41 -9.62 -4.34 -1.91
N ASN A 42 -8.75 -3.34 -2.06
CA ASN A 42 -8.63 -2.55 -3.29
C ASN A 42 -7.67 -3.21 -4.28
N GLU A 43 -8.13 -4.23 -5.02
CA GLU A 43 -7.33 -4.99 -5.98
C GLU A 43 -6.62 -4.10 -7.02
N LYS A 44 -7.31 -3.06 -7.53
CA LYS A 44 -6.71 -2.10 -8.49
C LYS A 44 -5.49 -1.39 -7.90
N LEU A 45 -5.53 -1.05 -6.62
CA LEU A 45 -4.41 -0.40 -5.92
C LEU A 45 -3.30 -1.38 -5.59
N VAL A 46 -3.62 -2.62 -5.22
CA VAL A 46 -2.63 -3.69 -5.04
C VAL A 46 -1.84 -3.88 -6.32
N LYS A 47 -2.51 -4.04 -7.47
CA LYS A 47 -1.85 -4.15 -8.79
C LYS A 47 -1.01 -2.93 -9.14
N LEU A 48 -1.52 -1.72 -8.88
CA LEU A 48 -0.78 -0.48 -9.13
C LEU A 48 0.51 -0.42 -8.29
N LEU A 49 0.43 -0.72 -7.00
CA LEU A 49 1.58 -0.65 -6.10
C LEU A 49 2.63 -1.72 -6.47
N LEU A 50 2.21 -2.94 -6.79
CA LEU A 50 3.10 -4.00 -7.29
C LEU A 50 3.80 -3.58 -8.60
N HIS A 51 3.07 -3.00 -9.55
CA HIS A 51 3.65 -2.49 -10.79
C HIS A 51 4.66 -1.34 -10.55
N ARG A 52 4.55 -0.66 -9.41
CA ARG A 52 5.48 0.41 -8.99
C ARG A 52 6.62 -0.10 -8.12
N GLY A 53 6.79 -1.42 -7.99
CA GLY A 53 7.90 -2.04 -7.24
C GLY A 53 7.64 -2.13 -5.73
N ALA A 54 6.38 -2.19 -5.31
CA ALA A 54 6.06 -2.51 -3.92
C ALA A 54 6.58 -3.92 -3.57
N ASP A 55 7.32 -4.04 -2.47
CA ASP A 55 7.80 -5.32 -1.98
C ASP A 55 6.66 -6.07 -1.27
N VAL A 56 6.26 -7.19 -1.87
CA VAL A 56 5.19 -8.07 -1.37
C VAL A 56 5.54 -8.73 -0.05
N ASN A 57 6.84 -8.91 0.23
CA ASN A 57 7.34 -9.61 1.42
C ASN A 57 7.65 -8.67 2.58
N THR A 58 7.47 -7.35 2.41
CA THR A 58 7.73 -6.39 3.47
C THR A 58 6.90 -6.72 4.71
N GLN A 59 7.60 -7.04 5.79
CA GLN A 59 7.02 -7.27 7.11
C GLN A 59 6.91 -5.97 7.89
N GLY A 60 5.90 -5.87 8.76
CA GLY A 60 5.67 -4.74 9.64
C GLY A 60 4.21 -4.28 9.65
N GLY A 61 3.93 -3.20 10.37
CA GLY A 61 2.56 -2.73 10.57
C GLY A 61 1.73 -3.67 11.46
N LYS A 62 0.43 -3.40 11.57
CA LYS A 62 -0.49 -4.18 12.42
C LYS A 62 -0.66 -5.64 11.95
N TYR A 63 -0.54 -5.89 10.65
CA TYR A 63 -0.96 -7.15 10.04
C TYR A 63 0.20 -8.10 9.74
N GLY A 64 1.46 -7.67 9.94
CA GLY A 64 2.63 -8.44 9.52
C GLY A 64 2.95 -8.22 8.05
N ASN A 65 2.15 -8.71 7.10
CA ASN A 65 2.38 -8.51 5.66
C ASN A 65 1.10 -8.30 4.85
N ALA A 66 1.26 -8.06 3.53
CA ALA A 66 0.13 -7.76 2.65
C ALA A 66 -0.87 -8.92 2.50
N LEU A 67 -0.38 -10.16 2.53
CA LEU A 67 -1.24 -11.35 2.48
C LEU A 67 -2.08 -11.46 3.77
N GLN A 68 -1.45 -11.29 4.93
CA GLN A 68 -2.12 -11.29 6.22
C GLN A 68 -3.09 -10.10 6.38
N ALA A 69 -2.79 -8.96 5.78
CA ALA A 69 -3.66 -7.78 5.78
C ALA A 69 -4.94 -7.97 4.94
N ALA A 70 -4.94 -8.91 3.97
CA ALA A 70 -6.09 -9.21 3.11
C ALA A 70 -7.05 -10.26 3.68
N ALA A 71 -6.69 -10.89 4.80
CA ALA A 71 -7.50 -11.89 5.49
C ALA A 71 -8.58 -11.22 6.37
#